data_AF-A0A2D2BYL2-F1
#
_entry.id   AF-A0A2D2BYL2-F1
#
_cell.length_a   1.000
_cell.length_b   1.000
_cell.length_c   1.000
_cell.angle_alpha   90.00
_cell.angle_beta   90.00
_cell.angle_gamma   90.00
#
_symmetry.space_group_name_H-M   'P 1'
#
loop_
_entity.id
_entity.type
_entity.pdbx_description
1 polymer ?
#
loop_
_entity_poly.entity_id
_entity_poly.type
_entity_poly.pdbx_seq_one_letter_code
_entity_poly.pdbx_strand_id
1 'polypeptide(L)'
;MYIPSSNILAQRDRSLAECLRLWPTVLYRAAPGTHKQFADRIMQQAQRPDWEPGPAQLRFIRDLVAIYAPDDIALDPDLVLDMAEKTGWSRV
;
A
#
# COMPACT_ATOMS: atom_id res chain seq x y z
N MET A 1 -9.67 -22.29 -7.22
CA MET A 1 -9.50 -20.85 -7.54
C MET A 1 -8.06 -20.69 -8.02
N TYR A 2 -7.82 -20.58 -9.33
CA TYR A 2 -6.47 -20.55 -9.91
C TYR A 2 -6.06 -19.08 -10.07
N ILE A 3 -5.13 -18.59 -9.25
CA ILE A 3 -4.56 -17.26 -9.42
C ILE A 3 -3.43 -17.41 -10.45
N PRO A 4 -3.52 -16.81 -11.64
CA PRO A 4 -2.47 -16.94 -12.64
C PRO A 4 -1.15 -16.41 -12.08
N SER A 5 -0.15 -17.29 -11.99
CA SER A 5 1.19 -17.02 -11.45
C SER A 5 1.97 -15.95 -12.22
N SER A 6 1.45 -15.51 -13.37
CA SER A 6 2.00 -14.44 -14.19
C SER A 6 1.87 -13.05 -13.54
N ASN A 7 0.88 -12.82 -12.66
CA ASN A 7 0.65 -11.50 -12.08
C ASN A 7 1.66 -11.16 -10.96
N ILE A 8 1.79 -12.06 -9.97
CA ILE A 8 3.08 -12.67 -9.57
C ILE A 8 4.36 -11.83 -9.78
N LEU A 9 4.98 -12.13 -10.92
CA LEU A 9 6.29 -11.62 -11.33
C LEU A 9 6.22 -10.18 -11.82
N ALA A 10 5.15 -9.78 -12.51
CA ALA A 10 4.94 -8.38 -12.94
C ALA A 10 4.80 -7.43 -11.74
N GLN A 11 4.31 -7.90 -10.61
CA GLN A 11 4.19 -7.12 -9.38
C GLN A 11 5.51 -6.89 -8.65
N ARG A 12 6.52 -7.75 -8.86
CA ARG A 12 7.84 -7.62 -8.21
C ARG A 12 8.74 -6.55 -8.83
N ASP A 13 8.48 -6.16 -10.08
CA ASP A 13 9.22 -5.12 -10.80
C ASP A 13 8.59 -3.73 -10.69
N ARG A 14 7.48 -3.57 -9.95
CA ARG A 14 6.83 -2.26 -9.80
C ARG A 14 7.76 -1.23 -9.17
N SER A 15 7.74 -0.03 -9.74
CA SER A 15 8.42 1.12 -9.16
C SER A 15 7.76 1.51 -7.83
N LEU A 16 8.51 2.21 -6.97
CA LEU A 16 7.96 2.74 -5.73
C LEU A 16 6.75 3.64 -6.00
N ALA A 17 6.81 4.49 -7.02
CA ALA A 17 5.74 5.40 -7.38
C ALA A 17 4.43 4.66 -7.72
N GLU A 18 4.51 3.55 -8.47
CA GLU A 18 3.34 2.72 -8.77
C GLU A 18 2.77 2.04 -7.52
N CYS A 19 3.65 1.56 -6.64
CA CYS A 19 3.21 1.00 -5.37
C CYS A 19 2.52 2.04 -4.47
N LEU A 20 3.06 3.26 -4.41
CA LEU A 20 2.48 4.35 -3.63
C LEU A 20 1.13 4.81 -4.20
N ARG A 21 0.96 4.78 -5.53
CA ARG A 21 -0.33 5.05 -6.18
C ARG A 21 -1.42 4.07 -5.73
N LEU A 22 -1.07 2.80 -5.51
CA LEU A 22 -1.99 1.74 -5.07
C LEU A 22 -2.09 1.61 -3.55
N TRP A 23 -1.27 2.37 -2.81
CA TRP A 23 -1.21 2.32 -1.35
C TRP A 23 -2.54 2.61 -0.65
N PRO A 24 -3.38 3.56 -1.13
CA PRO A 24 -4.71 3.77 -0.56
C PRO A 24 -5.57 2.49 -0.58
N THR A 25 -5.47 1.70 -1.65
CA THR A 25 -6.15 0.39 -1.76
C THR A 25 -5.61 -0.62 -0.76
N VAL A 26 -4.28 -0.66 -0.58
CA VAL A 26 -3.63 -1.52 0.44
C VAL A 26 -4.14 -1.16 1.82
N LEU A 27 -4.18 0.13 2.16
CA LEU A 27 -4.63 0.61 3.46
C LEU A 27 -6.10 0.30 3.72
N TYR A 28 -6.94 0.39 2.69
CA TYR A 28 -8.37 0.09 2.78
C TYR A 28 -8.65 -1.41 2.95
N ARG A 29 -7.95 -2.27 2.20
CA ARG A 29 -8.21 -3.71 2.16
C ARG A 29 -7.41 -4.50 3.21
N ALA A 30 -6.35 -3.93 3.76
CA ALA A 30 -5.56 -4.58 4.81
C ALA A 30 -6.39 -4.76 6.08
N ALA A 31 -6.57 -6.01 6.50
CA ALA A 31 -7.21 -6.34 7.77
C ALA A 31 -6.44 -5.71 8.96
N PRO A 32 -7.13 -5.36 10.06
CA PRO A 32 -6.48 -4.83 11.26
C PRO A 32 -5.42 -5.82 11.78
N GLY A 33 -4.21 -5.32 12.05
CA GLY A 33 -3.08 -6.14 12.48
C GLY A 33 -1.74 -5.59 12.00
N THR A 34 -0.71 -6.45 11.96
CA THR A 34 0.67 -6.07 11.66
C THR A 34 0.84 -5.43 10.26
N HIS A 35 0.11 -5.94 9.25
CA HIS A 35 0.17 -5.38 7.89
C HIS A 35 -0.37 -3.95 7.84
N LYS A 36 -1.49 -3.67 8.53
CA LYS A 36 -2.07 -2.33 8.61
C LYS A 36 -1.12 -1.36 9.33
N GLN A 37 -0.58 -1.75 10.49
CA GLN A 37 0.39 -0.95 11.24
C GLN A 37 1.64 -0.61 10.43
N PHE A 38 2.14 -1.58 9.65
CA PHE A 38 3.29 -1.33 8.78
C PHE A 38 2.91 -0.41 7.62
N ALA A 39 1.75 -0.64 6.99
CA ALA A 39 1.27 0.19 5.89
C ALA A 39 1.08 1.66 6.30
N ASP A 40 0.60 1.90 7.53
CA ASP A 40 0.48 3.22 8.12
C ASP A 40 1.85 3.90 8.33
N ARG A 41 2.84 3.16 8.85
CA ARG A 41 4.21 3.68 9.00
C ARG A 41 4.84 4.06 7.66
N ILE A 42 4.63 3.25 6.62
CA ILE A 42 5.10 3.57 5.27
C ILE A 42 4.44 4.85 4.76
N MET A 43 3.13 5.01 4.96
CA MET A 43 2.42 6.21 4.52
C MET A 43 2.97 7.47 5.21
N GLN A 44 3.25 7.39 6.52
CA GLN A 44 3.89 8.49 7.26
C GLN A 44 5.29 8.81 6.74
N GLN A 45 6.08 7.79 6.43
CA GLN A 45 7.43 7.99 5.87
C GLN A 45 7.37 8.58 4.45
N ALA A 46 6.41 8.14 3.63
CA ALA A 46 6.20 8.61 2.26
C ALA A 46 5.77 10.07 2.14
N GLN A 47 5.32 10.69 3.23
CA GLN A 47 5.04 12.14 3.27
C GLN A 47 6.32 12.99 3.27
N ARG A 48 7.49 12.40 3.56
CA ARG A 48 8.76 13.13 3.56
C ARG A 48 9.28 13.26 2.13
N PRO A 49 9.64 14.48 1.67
CA PRO A 49 9.99 14.74 0.27
C PRO A 49 11.24 13.99 -0.23
N ASP A 50 12.17 13.68 0.67
CA ASP A 50 13.42 12.96 0.35
C ASP A 50 13.42 11.51 0.86
N TRP A 51 12.24 10.93 1.13
CA TRP A 51 12.19 9.57 1.62
C TRP A 51 12.33 8.56 0.48
N GLU A 52 13.38 7.75 0.57
CA GLU A 52 13.56 6.55 -0.22
C GLU A 52 13.55 5.32 0.70
N PRO A 53 12.67 4.33 0.44
CA PRO A 53 12.69 3.08 1.16
C PRO A 53 13.91 2.24 0.81
N GLY A 54 14.50 1.59 1.81
CA GLY A 54 15.56 0.62 1.58
C GLY A 54 15.06 -0.58 0.74
N PRO A 55 15.97 -1.37 0.15
CA PRO A 55 15.61 -2.46 -0.77
C PRO A 55 14.69 -3.53 -0.14
N ALA A 56 14.89 -3.84 1.15
CA ALA A 56 14.03 -4.76 1.89
C ALA A 56 12.62 -4.19 2.13
N GLN A 57 12.55 -2.88 2.41
CA GLN A 57 11.29 -2.17 2.63
C GLN A 57 10.49 -2.06 1.33
N LEU A 58 11.15 -1.72 0.22
CA LEU A 58 10.54 -1.70 -1.11
C LEU A 58 9.99 -3.07 -1.51
N ARG A 59 10.72 -4.15 -1.22
CA ARG A 59 10.22 -5.51 -1.44
C ARG A 59 8.96 -5.78 -0.64
N PHE A 60 8.92 -5.39 0.63
CA PHE A 60 7.73 -5.55 1.47
C PHE A 60 6.53 -4.73 0.97
N ILE A 61 6.77 -3.50 0.52
CA ILE A 61 5.76 -2.64 -0.12
C ILE A 61 5.15 -3.36 -1.33
N ARG A 62 5.98 -3.93 -2.19
CA ARG A 62 5.53 -4.70 -3.37
C ARG A 62 4.71 -5.92 -2.97
N ASP A 63 5.15 -6.66 -1.96
CA ASP A 63 4.43 -7.84 -1.46
C ASP A 63 3.04 -7.45 -0.92
N LEU A 64 2.92 -6.33 -0.18
CA LEU A 64 1.61 -5.85 0.29
C LEU A 64 0.69 -5.40 -0.86
N VAL A 65 1.23 -4.69 -1.85
CA VAL A 65 0.47 -4.31 -3.06
C VAL A 65 0.00 -5.56 -3.80
N ALA A 66 0.83 -6.59 -3.90
CA ALA A 66 0.46 -7.85 -4.54
C ALA A 66 -0.68 -8.57 -3.81
N ILE A 67 -0.67 -8.54 -2.47
CA ILE A 67 -1.70 -9.19 -1.65
C ILE A 67 -3.03 -8.43 -1.71
N TYR A 68 -2.99 -7.10 -1.56
CA TYR A 68 -4.20 -6.30 -1.32
C TYR A 68 -4.70 -5.57 -2.57
N ALA A 69 -3.84 -5.28 -3.55
CA ALA A 69 -4.21 -4.66 -4.82
C ALA A 69 -3.75 -5.51 -6.05
N PRO A 70 -4.09 -6.81 -6.12
CA PRO A 70 -3.73 -7.67 -7.26
C PRO A 70 -4.38 -7.27 -8.59
N ASP A 71 -5.49 -6.55 -8.50
CA ASP A 71 -6.34 -6.08 -9.60
C ASP A 71 -5.97 -4.68 -10.13
N ASP A 72 -4.93 -4.03 -9.59
CA ASP A 72 -4.48 -2.69 -10.00
C ASP A 72 -5.52 -1.56 -9.85
N ILE A 73 -6.61 -1.82 -9.12
CA ILE A 73 -7.61 -0.82 -8.80
C ILE A 73 -7.05 0.10 -7.72
N ALA A 74 -6.72 1.33 -8.12
CA ALA A 74 -6.45 2.42 -7.19
C ALA A 74 -7.78 2.95 -6.66
N LEU A 75 -7.98 2.89 -5.34
CA LEU A 75 -9.07 3.62 -4.70
C LEU A 75 -8.82 5.12 -4.80
N ASP A 76 -9.91 5.85 -4.95
CA ASP A 76 -9.87 7.31 -4.95
C ASP A 76 -9.31 7.80 -3.60
N PRO A 77 -8.28 8.67 -3.60
CA PRO A 77 -7.67 9.17 -2.37
C PRO A 77 -8.66 9.92 -1.47
N ASP A 78 -9.68 10.59 -2.02
CA ASP A 78 -10.72 11.27 -1.23
C ASP A 78 -11.57 10.28 -0.41
N LEU A 79 -11.82 9.08 -0.95
CA LEU A 79 -12.52 8.01 -0.25
C LEU A 79 -11.71 7.45 0.93
N VAL A 80 -10.38 7.50 0.83
CA VAL A 80 -9.48 7.04 1.90
C VAL A 80 -9.31 8.11 2.98
N LEU A 81 -9.31 9.40 2.61
CA LEU A 81 -9.32 10.51 3.58
C LEU A 81 -10.58 10.54 4.45
N ASP A 82 -11.77 10.42 3.85
CA ASP A 82 -13.05 10.40 4.59
C ASP A 82 -13.10 9.25 5.62
N MET A 83 -12.48 8.11 5.28
CA MET A 83 -12.40 6.95 6.18
C MET A 83 -11.29 7.09 7.24
N ALA A 84 -10.19 7.77 6.91
CA ALA A 84 -9.16 8.15 7.87
C ALA A 84 -9.77 9.02 9.00
N GLU A 85 -10.58 10.02 8.63
CA GLU A 85 -11.29 10.85 9.61
C GLU A 85 -12.28 10.03 10.46
N LYS A 86 -13.01 9.08 9.85
CA LYS A 86 -13.98 8.22 10.56
C LYS A 86 -13.35 7.15 11.47
N THR A 87 -12.16 6.66 11.17
CA THR A 87 -11.48 5.61 11.95
C THR A 87 -10.60 6.16 13.06
N GLY A 88 -10.59 7.48 13.28
CA GLY A 88 -9.70 8.10 14.25
C GLY A 88 -8.24 8.10 13.79
N TRP A 89 -7.99 8.02 12.48
CA TRP A 89 -6.70 8.23 11.82
C TRP A 89 -6.29 9.72 11.86
N SER A 90 -6.74 10.44 12.88
CA SER A 90 -6.38 11.80 13.20
C SER A 90 -4.97 11.83 13.76
N ARG A 91 -4.06 12.34 12.93
CA ARG A 91 -3.05 13.33 13.31
C ARG A 91 -2.51 13.18 14.75
N VAL A 92 -1.57 12.24 14.92
CA VAL A 92 -0.59 12.25 16.02
C VAL A 92 0.81 12.27 15.44
#